data_AF-A0A7G8UPC4-F1
#
_entry.id   AF-A0A7G8UPC4-F1
#
_cell.length_a   1.000
_cell.length_b   1.000
_cell.length_c   1.000
_cell.angle_alpha   90.00
_cell.angle_beta   90.00
_cell.angle_gamma   90.00
#
_symmetry.space_group_name_H-M   'P 1'
#
loop_
_entity.id
_entity.type
_entity.pdbx_description
1 polymer ?
#
loop_
_entity_poly.entity_id
_entity_poly.type
_entity_poly.pdbx_seq_one_letter_code
_entity_poly.pdbx_strand_id
1 'polypeptide(L)'
;MQETAPICYTLRMTTEHSEPNQHPHTGTKLCAQCGEMKPLNEFLRRTGRRAGGQGRRGTCRDCRRGRQSVESLPAKGAVRHPQHAPKAEAAQPSAGQGSQAASSSDPATSKQRGRGHKRRPAAQPRLLAEPPKRGTHDPADASYLRTTASGFIRMRGKTDNGRRWYQEVELELAQILVREGAAVVVNRSTIRRLYSNKEFRKLILTRDNYTCRFCGQYGDTIDHELPRAKGGHTTPSNCICACYECNQRKANRDVDEFRSSLEDEFV
;
A
#
# COMPACT_ATOMS: atom_id res chain seq x y z
N MET A 1 -54.60 39.95 50.65
CA MET A 1 -53.19 39.54 50.49
C MET A 1 -52.81 39.70 49.03
N GLN A 2 -51.57 40.13 48.77
CA GLN A 2 -50.83 40.01 47.50
C GLN A 2 -51.40 40.70 46.25
N GLU A 3 -50.86 41.91 46.04
CA GLU A 3 -50.60 42.45 44.70
C GLU A 3 -49.52 41.62 43.99
N THR A 4 -49.58 41.51 42.66
CA THR A 4 -48.38 41.37 41.80
C THR A 4 -48.59 42.09 40.47
N ALA A 5 -47.55 42.79 40.01
CA ALA A 5 -47.56 43.63 38.82
C ALA A 5 -47.12 42.85 37.54
N PRO A 6 -47.46 43.33 36.32
CA PRO A 6 -47.03 42.69 35.08
C PRO A 6 -45.54 42.93 34.81
N ILE A 7 -44.78 41.85 34.61
CA ILE A 7 -43.35 41.94 34.29
C ILE A 7 -43.16 42.01 32.77
N CYS A 8 -42.62 43.14 32.31
CA CYS A 8 -42.15 43.31 30.93
C CYS A 8 -40.77 42.66 30.77
N TYR A 9 -40.64 41.68 29.86
CA TYR A 9 -39.34 41.18 29.40
C TYR A 9 -39.16 41.43 27.91
N THR A 10 -38.13 42.20 27.59
CA THR A 10 -37.70 42.53 26.23
C THR A 10 -36.99 41.35 25.59
N LEU A 11 -37.49 40.85 24.46
CA LEU A 11 -36.76 39.87 23.65
C LEU A 11 -35.52 40.54 23.04
N ARG A 12 -34.33 40.13 23.51
CA ARG A 12 -33.09 40.30 22.74
C ARG A 12 -33.05 39.23 21.66
N MET A 13 -33.20 39.64 20.40
CA MET A 13 -32.80 38.81 19.27
C MET A 13 -31.28 38.87 19.11
N THR A 14 -30.59 37.78 19.43
CA THR A 14 -29.20 37.55 19.04
C THR A 14 -29.16 36.42 18.01
N THR A 15 -29.21 36.82 16.74
CA THR A 15 -28.97 35.91 15.60
C THR A 15 -27.48 35.57 15.54
N GLU A 16 -27.07 34.49 16.20
CA GLU A 16 -25.72 33.95 16.08
C GLU A 16 -25.55 33.23 14.73
N HIS A 17 -25.30 34.01 13.68
CA HIS A 17 -24.76 33.47 12.44
C HIS A 17 -23.34 32.95 12.70
N SER A 18 -23.19 31.63 12.68
CA SER A 18 -21.90 30.96 12.77
C SER A 18 -21.09 31.21 11.49
N GLU A 19 -20.17 32.18 11.57
CA GLU A 19 -19.28 32.52 10.46
C GLU A 19 -18.43 31.30 10.02
N PRO A 20 -18.25 31.07 8.71
CA PRO A 20 -17.30 30.07 8.25
C PRO A 20 -15.88 30.52 8.63
N ASN A 21 -15.11 29.64 9.29
CA ASN A 21 -13.73 29.91 9.71
C ASN A 21 -12.79 30.12 8.50
N GLN A 22 -12.80 31.33 7.96
CA GLN A 22 -11.90 31.80 6.91
C GLN A 22 -10.67 32.43 7.55
N HIS A 23 -9.68 31.62 7.95
CA HIS A 23 -8.34 32.14 8.20
C HIS A 23 -7.77 32.72 6.89
N PRO A 24 -7.55 34.06 6.78
CA PRO A 24 -7.14 34.66 5.53
C PRO A 24 -5.65 34.35 5.29
N HIS A 25 -5.36 33.64 4.21
CA HIS A 25 -3.99 33.40 3.76
C HIS A 25 -3.43 34.64 3.03
N THR A 26 -3.24 35.74 3.77
CA THR A 26 -2.88 37.10 3.29
C THR A 26 -1.48 37.25 2.66
N GLY A 27 -0.80 36.15 2.34
CA GLY A 27 0.49 36.20 1.65
C GLY A 27 0.35 36.01 0.14
N THR A 28 1.14 36.76 -0.62
CA THR A 28 1.47 36.48 -2.03
C THR A 28 2.87 35.90 -2.13
N LYS A 29 3.15 35.19 -3.22
CA LYS A 29 4.43 34.54 -3.49
C LYS A 29 4.68 34.42 -4.98
N LEU A 30 5.93 34.62 -5.40
CA LEU A 30 6.38 34.44 -6.77
C LEU A 30 6.43 32.95 -7.16
N CYS A 31 5.84 32.60 -8.30
CA CYS A 31 5.87 31.26 -8.84
C CYS A 31 7.20 30.95 -9.53
N ALA A 32 7.91 29.92 -9.07
CA ALA A 32 9.21 29.49 -9.61
C ALA A 32 9.16 28.86 -11.03
N GLN A 33 8.07 29.05 -11.78
CA GLN A 33 7.94 28.57 -13.17
C GLN A 33 7.39 29.64 -14.13
N CYS A 34 6.36 30.41 -13.75
CA CYS A 34 5.85 31.52 -14.57
C CYS A 34 6.35 32.91 -14.13
N GLY A 35 7.05 33.04 -13.00
CA GLY A 35 7.52 34.33 -12.47
C GLY A 35 6.43 35.22 -11.86
N GLU A 36 5.16 34.85 -11.97
CA GLU A 36 4.02 35.65 -11.48
C GLU A 36 3.90 35.62 -9.95
N MET A 37 3.54 36.76 -9.36
CA MET A 37 3.10 36.86 -7.97
C MET A 37 1.66 36.31 -7.83
N LYS A 38 1.49 35.21 -7.09
CA LYS A 38 0.18 34.58 -6.85
C LYS A 38 -0.12 34.47 -5.35
N PRO A 39 -1.40 34.48 -4.92
CA PRO A 39 -1.76 34.28 -3.51
C PRO A 39 -1.36 32.88 -3.00
N LEU A 40 -1.10 32.73 -1.70
CA LEU A 40 -0.56 31.48 -1.12
C LEU A 40 -1.47 30.25 -1.31
N ASN A 41 -2.78 30.43 -1.51
CA ASN A 41 -3.73 29.35 -1.81
C ASN A 41 -3.45 28.65 -3.16
N GLU A 42 -2.85 29.36 -4.13
CA GLU A 42 -2.36 28.82 -5.41
C GLU A 42 -1.13 27.92 -5.27
N PHE A 43 -0.49 27.91 -4.10
CA PHE A 43 0.64 27.03 -3.81
C PHE A 43 0.18 25.86 -2.93
N LEU A 44 0.29 24.64 -3.47
CA LEU A 44 0.03 23.42 -2.72
C LEU A 44 0.97 23.32 -1.50
N ARG A 45 0.46 22.80 -0.38
CA ARG A 45 1.28 22.50 0.81
C ARG A 45 2.31 21.41 0.48
N ARG A 46 3.48 21.45 1.14
CA ARG A 46 4.43 20.33 1.15
C ARG A 46 3.86 19.24 2.07
N THR A 47 4.11 17.98 1.72
CA THR A 47 3.64 16.80 2.45
C THR A 47 4.83 15.90 2.81
N GLY A 48 4.78 15.26 3.98
CA GLY A 48 5.80 14.32 4.46
C GLY A 48 6.45 14.70 5.80
N ARG A 49 7.09 13.74 6.48
CA ARG A 49 7.64 13.89 7.86
C ARG A 49 8.64 15.04 8.08
N ARG A 50 9.22 15.61 7.02
CA ARG A 50 10.19 16.73 7.09
C ARG A 50 9.60 18.07 6.59
N ALA A 51 8.30 18.14 6.31
CA ALA A 51 7.65 19.37 5.89
C ALA A 51 7.14 20.12 7.14
N GLY A 52 7.73 21.27 7.46
CA GLY A 52 7.19 22.18 8.47
C GLY A 52 5.75 22.60 8.11
N GLY A 53 4.87 22.73 9.11
CA GLY A 53 3.41 22.76 8.93
C GLY A 53 2.84 23.86 8.01
N GLN A 54 3.61 24.91 7.73
CA GLN A 54 3.22 26.02 6.85
C GLN A 54 3.95 26.02 5.49
N GLY A 55 4.90 25.10 5.26
CA GLY A 55 5.73 25.08 4.07
C GLY A 55 4.94 24.79 2.79
N ARG A 56 4.81 25.77 1.89
CA ARG A 56 4.21 25.60 0.56
C ARG A 56 5.25 25.29 -0.53
N ARG A 57 4.79 24.79 -1.67
CA ARG A 57 5.64 24.46 -2.84
C ARG A 57 6.11 25.73 -3.56
N GLY A 58 7.04 25.58 -4.51
CA GLY A 58 7.58 26.69 -5.30
C GLY A 58 6.76 27.04 -6.55
N THR A 59 5.95 26.11 -7.05
CA THR A 59 5.14 26.28 -8.26
C THR A 59 3.64 26.34 -7.92
N CYS A 60 2.91 27.18 -8.66
CA CYS A 60 1.45 27.33 -8.54
C CYS A 60 0.69 26.13 -9.14
N ARG A 61 -0.63 26.06 -8.91
CA ARG A 61 -1.50 24.99 -9.43
C ARG A 61 -1.50 24.94 -10.95
N ASP A 62 -1.55 26.07 -11.63
CA ASP A 62 -1.68 26.13 -13.11
C ASP A 62 -0.42 25.64 -13.80
N CYS A 63 0.76 26.13 -13.37
CA CYS A 63 2.04 25.63 -13.85
C CYS A 63 2.26 24.13 -13.59
N ARG A 64 1.61 23.57 -12.55
CA ARG A 64 1.60 22.12 -12.30
C ARG A 64 0.65 21.36 -13.24
N ARG A 65 -0.56 21.87 -13.45
CA ARG A 65 -1.53 21.30 -14.41
C ARG A 65 -0.95 21.29 -15.83
N GLY A 66 -0.31 22.39 -16.25
CA GLY A 66 0.36 22.51 -17.54
C GLY A 66 1.60 21.61 -17.72
N ARG A 67 2.22 21.09 -16.64
CA ARG A 67 3.25 20.03 -16.76
C ARG A 67 2.61 18.65 -16.96
N GLN A 68 1.48 18.39 -16.30
CA GLN A 68 0.78 17.10 -16.41
C GLN A 68 0.16 16.88 -17.81
N SER A 69 -0.13 17.95 -18.55
CA SER A 69 -0.60 17.89 -19.94
C SER A 69 0.50 17.71 -20.99
N VAL A 70 1.80 17.74 -20.62
CA VAL A 70 2.92 17.54 -21.55
C VAL A 70 3.78 16.30 -21.23
N GLU A 71 3.51 15.59 -20.13
CA GLU A 71 4.19 14.33 -19.76
C GLU A 71 3.65 13.09 -20.52
N SER A 72 3.32 13.24 -21.80
CA SER A 72 2.86 12.15 -22.67
C SER A 72 3.38 12.23 -24.11
N LEU A 73 4.70 12.38 -24.29
CA LEU A 73 5.46 11.99 -25.50
C LEU A 73 6.92 11.67 -25.11
N PRO A 74 7.66 10.84 -25.88
CA PRO A 74 8.88 10.16 -25.39
C PRO A 74 10.17 10.99 -25.49
N ALA A 75 11.13 10.65 -24.63
CA ALA A 75 12.41 11.36 -24.50
C ALA A 75 13.32 11.25 -25.74
N LYS A 76 13.88 12.40 -26.15
CA LYS A 76 15.07 12.52 -27.02
C LYS A 76 15.91 13.71 -26.57
N GLY A 77 17.23 13.64 -26.80
CA GLY A 77 18.14 14.79 -26.71
C GLY A 77 18.98 14.87 -25.43
N ALA A 78 20.01 14.02 -25.32
CA ALA A 78 21.11 14.30 -24.41
C ALA A 78 22.04 15.36 -25.04
N VAL A 79 22.45 16.36 -24.26
CA VAL A 79 23.51 17.30 -24.63
C VAL A 79 24.56 17.34 -23.52
N ARG A 80 25.77 16.86 -23.84
CA ARG A 80 27.02 17.14 -23.10
C ARG A 80 27.61 18.42 -23.71
N HIS A 81 28.40 19.27 -23.06
CA HIS A 81 29.72 19.15 -22.42
C HIS A 81 30.11 20.61 -21.99
N PRO A 82 31.35 20.98 -21.57
CA PRO A 82 32.59 20.22 -21.36
C PRO A 82 33.16 20.34 -19.92
N GLN A 83 34.32 19.72 -19.71
CA GLN A 83 35.16 19.85 -18.51
C GLN A 83 36.39 20.69 -18.85
N HIS A 84 37.00 21.35 -17.85
CA HIS A 84 38.42 21.69 -17.86
C HIS A 84 39.00 21.55 -16.44
N ALA A 85 40.14 20.85 -16.34
CA ALA A 85 41.06 20.89 -15.20
C ALA A 85 42.26 21.81 -15.55
N PRO A 86 43.21 22.08 -14.64
CA PRO A 86 44.35 21.15 -14.51
C PRO A 86 45.07 21.05 -13.13
N LYS A 87 45.67 19.86 -12.87
CA LYS A 87 47.01 19.58 -12.25
C LYS A 87 47.35 20.15 -10.84
N ALA A 88 48.33 19.66 -10.08
CA ALA A 88 49.53 18.84 -10.37
C ALA A 88 50.02 18.12 -9.06
N GLU A 89 51.03 17.23 -8.99
CA GLU A 89 51.69 16.25 -9.89
C GLU A 89 52.61 15.34 -8.98
N ALA A 90 53.10 14.17 -9.46
CA ALA A 90 54.26 13.38 -8.95
C ALA A 90 54.16 12.61 -7.58
N ALA A 91 54.88 11.50 -7.30
CA ALA A 91 55.91 10.72 -8.03
C ALA A 91 55.89 9.21 -7.68
N GLN A 92 56.55 8.36 -8.49
CA GLN A 92 56.94 6.96 -8.20
C GLN A 92 58.42 6.91 -7.67
N PRO A 93 59.11 5.76 -7.36
CA PRO A 93 59.42 4.67 -8.32
C PRO A 93 59.61 3.22 -7.79
N SER A 94 59.81 2.30 -8.78
CA SER A 94 60.72 1.12 -8.85
C SER A 94 60.55 -0.07 -7.88
N ALA A 95 60.28 -1.32 -8.32
CA ALA A 95 61.03 -2.26 -9.18
C ALA A 95 62.03 -3.18 -8.43
N GLY A 96 61.98 -4.49 -8.69
CA GLY A 96 62.89 -5.51 -8.13
C GLY A 96 62.56 -6.93 -8.62
N GLN A 97 63.58 -7.69 -9.04
CA GLN A 97 63.45 -9.03 -9.65
C GLN A 97 64.19 -10.10 -8.83
N GLY A 98 63.83 -11.37 -9.07
CA GLY A 98 64.66 -12.57 -8.83
C GLY A 98 64.07 -13.56 -7.82
N SER A 99 64.47 -14.84 -7.76
CA SER A 99 65.16 -15.75 -8.70
C SER A 99 65.56 -17.00 -7.91
N GLN A 100 65.28 -18.22 -8.41
CA GLN A 100 66.01 -19.49 -8.12
C GLN A 100 65.92 -20.05 -6.66
N ALA A 101 66.22 -21.34 -6.36
CA ALA A 101 66.15 -22.61 -7.09
C ALA A 101 66.43 -23.80 -6.13
N ALA A 102 66.09 -25.06 -6.54
CA ALA A 102 66.78 -26.32 -6.18
C ALA A 102 66.80 -26.79 -4.69
N SER A 103 67.06 -28.05 -4.31
CA SER A 103 66.97 -29.39 -4.95
C SER A 103 67.32 -30.49 -3.92
N SER A 104 66.73 -31.69 -4.02
CA SER A 104 67.28 -33.02 -3.62
C SER A 104 66.12 -34.02 -3.40
N SER A 105 66.21 -35.33 -3.61
CA SER A 105 66.92 -36.22 -4.54
C SER A 105 66.56 -37.66 -4.12
N ASP A 106 66.13 -38.47 -5.07
CA ASP A 106 65.88 -39.94 -5.09
C ASP A 106 66.93 -40.82 -4.34
N PRO A 107 66.67 -42.12 -3.99
CA PRO A 107 66.16 -43.12 -4.95
C PRO A 107 65.31 -44.32 -4.46
N ALA A 108 64.96 -45.17 -5.45
CA ALA A 108 63.94 -46.21 -5.44
C ALA A 108 64.42 -47.64 -5.06
N THR A 109 63.45 -48.51 -4.74
CA THR A 109 63.31 -49.98 -4.99
C THR A 109 62.16 -50.52 -4.09
N SER A 110 61.45 -51.63 -4.31
CA SER A 110 61.44 -52.66 -5.37
C SER A 110 60.08 -53.43 -5.38
N LYS A 111 59.60 -53.79 -6.58
CA LYS A 111 58.79 -54.98 -6.96
C LYS A 111 57.46 -55.36 -6.23
N GLN A 112 56.43 -55.50 -7.08
CA GLN A 112 55.48 -56.63 -7.18
C GLN A 112 54.55 -56.98 -6.00
N ARG A 113 53.23 -56.80 -6.21
CA ARG A 113 52.32 -57.88 -6.67
C ARG A 113 50.90 -57.39 -6.89
N GLY A 114 50.32 -57.71 -8.05
CA GLY A 114 48.92 -57.43 -8.34
C GLY A 114 47.97 -58.32 -7.52
N ARG A 115 46.98 -57.70 -6.88
CA ARG A 115 45.75 -58.38 -6.43
C ARG A 115 44.57 -57.64 -7.02
N GLY A 116 43.95 -58.23 -8.04
CA GLY A 116 42.81 -57.64 -8.73
C GLY A 116 41.65 -57.38 -7.78
N HIS A 117 41.40 -56.11 -7.46
CA HIS A 117 40.15 -55.71 -6.84
C HIS A 117 39.03 -55.90 -7.87
N LYS A 118 38.19 -56.92 -7.67
CA LYS A 118 36.93 -57.04 -8.39
C LYS A 118 36.16 -55.74 -8.18
N ARG A 119 36.01 -54.94 -9.24
CA ARG A 119 35.21 -53.72 -9.21
C ARG A 119 33.81 -54.09 -8.70
N ARG A 120 33.40 -53.53 -7.56
CA ARG A 120 32.00 -53.62 -7.12
C ARG A 120 31.14 -53.07 -8.27
N PRO A 121 30.04 -53.73 -8.67
CA PRO A 121 29.15 -53.18 -9.68
C PRO A 121 28.70 -51.79 -9.22
N ALA A 122 28.63 -50.84 -10.16
CA ALA A 122 28.15 -49.51 -9.86
C ALA A 122 26.75 -49.64 -9.22
N ALA A 123 26.60 -49.11 -8.01
CA ALA A 123 25.29 -49.06 -7.37
C ALA A 123 24.39 -48.25 -8.30
N GLN A 124 23.29 -48.86 -8.75
CA GLN A 124 22.30 -48.16 -9.55
C GLN A 124 21.93 -46.86 -8.83
N PRO A 125 21.83 -45.71 -9.53
CA PRO A 125 21.40 -44.48 -8.89
C PRO A 125 20.04 -44.76 -8.26
N ARG A 126 19.97 -44.75 -6.92
CA ARG A 126 18.68 -44.78 -6.24
C ARG A 126 17.94 -43.56 -6.76
N LEU A 127 16.90 -43.80 -7.55
CA LEU A 127 15.91 -42.78 -7.88
C LEU A 127 15.44 -42.23 -6.54
N LEU A 128 15.88 -41.03 -6.21
CA LEU A 128 15.44 -40.34 -5.01
C LEU A 128 13.94 -40.17 -5.19
N ALA A 129 13.16 -40.91 -4.39
CA ALA A 129 11.71 -40.79 -4.42
C ALA A 129 11.36 -39.31 -4.33
N GLU A 130 10.49 -38.83 -5.25
CA GLU A 130 10.15 -37.41 -5.29
C GLU A 130 9.76 -36.96 -3.87
N PRO A 131 10.34 -35.87 -3.34
CA PRO A 131 10.03 -35.43 -2.00
C PRO A 131 8.51 -35.23 -1.89
N PRO A 132 7.86 -35.74 -0.83
CA PRO A 132 6.42 -35.87 -0.78
C PRO A 132 5.77 -34.53 -1.12
N LYS A 133 4.92 -34.53 -2.16
CA LYS A 133 4.24 -33.33 -2.66
C LYS A 133 3.57 -32.67 -1.47
N ARG A 134 4.11 -31.51 -1.06
CA ARG A 134 3.60 -30.73 0.09
C ARG A 134 2.10 -30.60 -0.10
N GLY A 135 1.34 -31.17 0.84
CA GLY A 135 -0.09 -31.45 0.66
C GLY A 135 -0.80 -30.27 0.02
N THR A 136 -1.33 -30.50 -1.19
CA THR A 136 -1.91 -29.45 -2.03
C THR A 136 -3.27 -29.06 -1.44
N HIS A 137 -3.26 -28.19 -0.43
CA HIS A 137 -4.48 -27.62 0.13
C HIS A 137 -5.10 -26.66 -0.90
N ASP A 138 -6.43 -26.56 -0.91
CA ASP A 138 -7.12 -25.55 -1.70
C ASP A 138 -6.79 -24.16 -1.11
N PRO A 139 -6.24 -23.20 -1.89
CA PRO A 139 -6.00 -21.84 -1.41
C PRO A 139 -7.26 -21.10 -0.92
N ALA A 140 -8.47 -21.56 -1.26
CA ALA A 140 -9.74 -21.05 -0.76
C ALA A 140 -10.27 -21.78 0.48
N ASP A 141 -9.71 -22.93 0.87
CA ASP A 141 -10.16 -23.69 2.05
C ASP A 141 -9.66 -23.05 3.35
N ALA A 142 -10.53 -22.23 3.96
CA ALA A 142 -10.30 -21.64 5.27
C ALA A 142 -10.18 -22.68 6.40
N SER A 143 -10.74 -23.89 6.25
CA SER A 143 -10.70 -24.94 7.28
C SER A 143 -9.30 -25.57 7.46
N TYR A 144 -8.41 -25.40 6.48
CA TYR A 144 -6.99 -25.78 6.57
C TYR A 144 -6.19 -24.93 7.58
N LEU A 145 -6.70 -23.77 8.00
CA LEU A 145 -5.98 -22.86 8.88
C LEU A 145 -5.86 -23.40 10.33
N ARG A 146 -4.66 -23.25 10.90
CA ARG A 146 -4.28 -23.58 12.28
C ARG A 146 -3.35 -22.50 12.80
N THR A 147 -3.54 -22.08 14.04
CA THR A 147 -2.73 -21.04 14.69
C THR A 147 -1.25 -21.45 14.83
N THR A 148 -0.38 -20.45 14.99
CA THR A 148 0.99 -20.64 15.48
C THR A 148 0.99 -21.02 16.97
N ALA A 149 2.16 -21.40 17.50
CA ALA A 149 2.34 -21.56 18.95
C ALA A 149 2.03 -20.29 19.76
N SER A 150 2.05 -19.11 19.13
CA SER A 150 1.64 -17.83 19.71
C SER A 150 0.13 -17.53 19.61
N GLY A 151 -0.67 -18.41 19.01
CA GLY A 151 -2.14 -18.25 18.92
C GLY A 151 -2.67 -17.49 17.69
N PHE A 152 -1.80 -17.03 16.77
CA PHE A 152 -2.19 -16.16 15.66
C PHE A 152 -2.01 -16.79 14.27
N ILE A 153 -2.56 -16.13 13.25
CA ILE A 153 -2.33 -16.37 11.83
C ILE A 153 -1.53 -15.20 11.25
N ARG A 154 -0.51 -15.48 10.45
CA ARG A 154 0.27 -14.45 9.76
C ARG A 154 -0.42 -14.03 8.47
N MET A 155 -0.95 -12.82 8.41
CA MET A 155 -1.40 -12.20 7.17
C MET A 155 -0.26 -11.46 6.48
N ARG A 156 -0.14 -11.62 5.16
CA ARG A 156 0.79 -10.84 4.33
C ARG A 156 0.08 -10.18 3.16
N GLY A 157 0.59 -9.05 2.70
CA GLY A 157 0.07 -8.37 1.51
C GLY A 157 1.07 -7.42 0.86
N LYS A 158 0.56 -6.62 -0.08
CA LYS A 158 1.28 -5.49 -0.69
C LYS A 158 0.51 -4.20 -0.41
N THR A 159 1.21 -3.08 -0.33
CA THR A 159 0.60 -1.74 -0.44
C THR A 159 0.41 -1.38 -1.91
N ASP A 160 -0.31 -0.28 -2.19
CA ASP A 160 -0.52 0.23 -3.55
C ASP A 160 0.80 0.56 -4.28
N ASN A 161 1.87 0.85 -3.52
CA ASN A 161 3.23 1.07 -4.03
C ASN A 161 4.06 -0.24 -4.12
N GLY A 162 3.41 -1.41 -4.07
CA GLY A 162 4.04 -2.73 -4.17
C GLY A 162 4.85 -3.19 -2.95
N ARG A 163 5.00 -2.35 -1.90
CA ARG A 163 5.77 -2.70 -0.70
C ARG A 163 5.08 -3.84 0.07
N ARG A 164 5.85 -4.87 0.43
CA ARG A 164 5.33 -6.00 1.23
C ARG A 164 5.11 -5.56 2.68
N TRP A 165 4.05 -6.09 3.29
CA TRP A 165 3.75 -5.91 4.71
C TRP A 165 3.26 -7.23 5.32
N TYR A 166 3.32 -7.30 6.65
CA TYR A 166 2.88 -8.42 7.46
C TYR A 166 2.07 -7.91 8.65
N GLN A 167 1.09 -8.69 9.08
CA GLN A 167 0.27 -8.44 10.27
C GLN A 167 -0.08 -9.80 10.90
N GLU A 168 -0.20 -9.83 12.22
CA GLU A 168 -0.76 -10.98 12.93
C GLU A 168 -2.25 -10.73 13.16
N VAL A 169 -3.06 -11.74 12.89
CA VAL A 169 -4.53 -11.70 13.00
C VAL A 169 -5.01 -12.96 13.68
N GLU A 170 -6.18 -12.88 14.30
CA GLU A 170 -6.86 -14.03 14.90
C GLU A 170 -7.31 -15.05 13.84
N LEU A 171 -7.50 -16.30 14.26
CA LEU A 171 -7.90 -17.40 13.38
C LEU A 171 -9.26 -17.12 12.72
N GLU A 172 -10.23 -16.62 13.48
CA GLU A 172 -11.59 -16.36 12.99
C GLU A 172 -11.59 -15.29 11.89
N LEU A 173 -10.98 -14.12 12.14
CA LEU A 173 -10.77 -13.08 11.14
C LEU A 173 -10.05 -13.63 9.89
N ALA A 174 -9.00 -14.45 10.07
CA ALA A 174 -8.29 -15.05 8.95
C ALA A 174 -9.18 -15.98 8.11
N GLN A 175 -10.06 -16.75 8.75
CA GLN A 175 -11.02 -17.61 8.05
C GLN A 175 -12.09 -16.80 7.31
N ILE A 176 -12.64 -15.74 7.92
CA ILE A 176 -13.64 -14.87 7.27
C ILE A 176 -13.03 -14.22 6.03
N LEU A 177 -11.82 -13.65 6.13
CA LEU A 177 -11.11 -13.06 5.00
C LEU A 177 -10.87 -14.05 3.84
N VAL A 178 -10.71 -15.35 4.12
CA VAL A 178 -10.57 -16.38 3.08
C VAL A 178 -11.94 -16.77 2.50
N ARG A 179 -12.92 -17.08 3.36
CA ARG A 179 -14.28 -17.47 2.95
C ARG A 179 -14.96 -16.41 2.07
N GLU A 180 -14.76 -15.13 2.38
CA GLU A 180 -15.33 -14.00 1.64
C GLU A 180 -14.44 -13.52 0.47
N GLY A 181 -13.37 -14.26 0.14
CA GLY A 181 -12.55 -13.99 -1.05
C GLY A 181 -11.63 -12.76 -0.96
N ALA A 182 -11.31 -12.27 0.23
CA ALA A 182 -10.35 -11.17 0.42
C ALA A 182 -8.89 -11.65 0.53
N ALA A 183 -8.67 -12.92 0.89
CA ALA A 183 -7.37 -13.55 1.08
C ALA A 183 -7.38 -15.01 0.61
N VAL A 184 -6.18 -15.58 0.46
CA VAL A 184 -5.98 -17.02 0.17
C VAL A 184 -4.98 -17.64 1.14
N VAL A 185 -5.16 -18.92 1.43
CA VAL A 185 -4.29 -19.70 2.31
C VAL A 185 -2.97 -20.05 1.60
N VAL A 186 -1.86 -19.65 2.20
CA VAL A 186 -0.49 -19.91 1.70
C VAL A 186 0.07 -21.19 2.33
N ASN A 187 -0.20 -21.38 3.61
CA ASN A 187 0.13 -22.56 4.41
C ASN A 187 -0.77 -22.54 5.66
N ARG A 188 -0.71 -23.60 6.49
CA ARG A 188 -1.55 -23.77 7.69
C ARG A 188 -1.67 -22.53 8.58
N SER A 189 -0.64 -21.69 8.72
CA SER A 189 -0.66 -20.52 9.62
C SER A 189 -0.39 -19.20 8.92
N THR A 190 -0.55 -19.14 7.59
CA THR A 190 -0.28 -17.94 6.79
C THR A 190 -1.34 -17.73 5.70
N ILE A 191 -1.97 -16.55 5.70
CA ILE A 191 -2.84 -16.09 4.60
C ILE A 191 -2.17 -14.95 3.81
N ARG A 192 -2.56 -14.78 2.55
CA ARG A 192 -2.14 -13.68 1.69
C ARG A 192 -3.36 -12.91 1.23
N ARG A 193 -3.45 -11.61 1.54
CA ARG A 193 -4.45 -10.71 0.94
C ARG A 193 -4.31 -10.72 -0.58
N LEU A 194 -5.45 -10.83 -1.27
CA LEU A 194 -5.49 -10.88 -2.73
C LEU A 194 -5.25 -9.50 -3.36
N TYR A 195 -5.78 -8.46 -2.74
CA TYR A 195 -5.84 -7.10 -3.30
C TYR A 195 -5.09 -6.07 -2.43
N SER A 196 -4.40 -5.14 -3.08
CA SER A 196 -4.06 -3.82 -2.50
C SER A 196 -5.33 -2.96 -2.33
N ASN A 197 -5.22 -1.79 -1.71
CA ASN A 197 -6.39 -0.93 -1.47
C ASN A 197 -6.92 -0.33 -2.78
N LYS A 198 -6.03 0.04 -3.71
CA LYS A 198 -6.40 0.52 -5.05
C LYS A 198 -7.05 -0.58 -5.90
N GLU A 199 -6.49 -1.79 -5.88
CA GLU A 199 -7.06 -2.95 -6.60
C GLU A 199 -8.42 -3.34 -6.02
N PHE A 200 -8.55 -3.38 -4.69
CA PHE A 200 -9.82 -3.66 -4.02
C PHE A 200 -10.88 -2.60 -4.37
N ARG A 201 -10.51 -1.30 -4.38
CA ARG A 201 -11.45 -0.25 -4.79
C ARG A 201 -11.91 -0.45 -6.23
N LYS A 202 -10.98 -0.75 -7.14
CA LYS A 202 -11.34 -1.01 -8.54
C LYS A 202 -12.26 -2.24 -8.67
N LEU A 203 -11.99 -3.31 -7.91
CA LEU A 203 -12.78 -4.55 -7.94
C LEU A 203 -14.26 -4.29 -7.65
N ILE A 204 -14.59 -3.67 -6.51
CA ILE A 204 -15.98 -3.43 -6.11
C ILE A 204 -16.70 -2.50 -7.10
N LEU A 205 -16.08 -1.36 -7.44
CA LEU A 205 -16.69 -0.40 -8.37
C LEU A 205 -16.93 -1.00 -9.77
N THR A 206 -16.01 -1.84 -10.26
CA THR A 206 -16.18 -2.51 -11.57
C THR A 206 -17.23 -3.63 -11.49
N ARG A 207 -17.26 -4.41 -10.41
CA ARG A 207 -18.27 -5.47 -10.18
C ARG A 207 -19.68 -4.89 -10.17
N ASP A 208 -19.86 -3.76 -9.50
CA ASP A 208 -21.16 -3.11 -9.31
C ASP A 208 -21.50 -2.11 -10.44
N ASN A 209 -20.76 -2.14 -11.56
CA ASN A 209 -20.93 -1.23 -12.71
C ASN A 209 -21.01 0.26 -12.32
N TYR A 210 -20.26 0.68 -11.30
CA TYR A 210 -20.32 2.03 -10.71
C TYR A 210 -21.75 2.48 -10.36
N THR A 211 -22.61 1.55 -9.94
CA THR A 211 -24.01 1.81 -9.57
C THR A 211 -24.14 1.77 -8.06
N CYS A 212 -24.65 2.87 -7.48
CA CYS A 212 -24.90 2.98 -6.05
C CYS A 212 -25.96 1.98 -5.60
N ARG A 213 -25.60 1.06 -4.68
CA ARG A 213 -26.49 0.00 -4.17
C ARG A 213 -27.75 0.53 -3.46
N PHE A 214 -27.74 1.79 -3.04
CA PHE A 214 -28.82 2.47 -2.33
C PHE A 214 -29.81 3.17 -3.27
N CYS A 215 -29.35 4.14 -4.08
CA CYS A 215 -30.22 4.98 -4.91
C CYS A 215 -30.21 4.65 -6.42
N GLY A 216 -29.43 3.65 -6.86
CA GLY A 216 -29.30 3.27 -8.27
C GLY A 216 -28.57 4.27 -9.18
N GLN A 217 -28.19 5.44 -8.66
CA GLN A 217 -27.40 6.45 -9.40
C GLN A 217 -25.91 6.10 -9.47
N TYR A 218 -25.12 6.86 -10.23
CA TYR A 218 -23.67 6.66 -10.31
C TYR A 218 -22.99 6.73 -8.93
N GLY A 219 -22.17 5.71 -8.62
CA GLY A 219 -21.40 5.59 -7.40
C GLY A 219 -19.91 5.44 -7.68
N ASP A 220 -19.10 6.26 -7.02
CA ASP A 220 -17.63 6.23 -7.12
C ASP A 220 -16.94 5.81 -5.81
N THR A 221 -17.70 5.69 -4.71
CA THR A 221 -17.20 5.29 -3.38
C THR A 221 -17.57 3.84 -3.04
N ILE A 222 -17.01 3.35 -1.93
CA ILE A 222 -17.31 2.03 -1.37
C ILE A 222 -17.77 2.22 0.07
N ASP A 223 -18.79 1.49 0.43
CA ASP A 223 -19.30 1.38 1.80
C ASP A 223 -19.32 -0.11 2.23
N HIS A 224 -19.47 -0.33 3.53
CA HIS A 224 -19.63 -1.64 4.14
C HIS A 224 -21.11 -1.92 4.43
N GLU A 225 -21.60 -3.08 3.97
CA GLU A 225 -22.99 -3.51 4.17
C GLU A 225 -23.27 -3.74 5.66
N LEU A 226 -22.52 -4.63 6.32
CA LEU A 226 -22.36 -4.58 7.77
C LEU A 226 -21.30 -3.52 8.13
N PRO A 227 -21.62 -2.46 8.91
CA PRO A 227 -20.66 -1.44 9.31
C PRO A 227 -19.47 -2.01 10.10
N ARG A 228 -18.28 -1.42 9.94
CA ARG A 228 -17.06 -1.84 10.66
C ARG A 228 -17.20 -1.82 12.18
N ALA A 229 -18.00 -0.91 12.73
CA ALA A 229 -18.29 -0.83 14.16
C ALA A 229 -19.11 -2.02 14.69
N LYS A 230 -19.88 -2.69 13.82
CA LYS A 230 -20.67 -3.90 14.10
C LYS A 230 -19.92 -5.19 13.71
N GLY A 231 -18.60 -5.12 13.51
CA GLY A 231 -17.77 -6.27 13.11
C GLY A 231 -17.56 -6.43 11.61
N GLY A 232 -18.17 -5.61 10.76
CA GLY A 232 -18.02 -5.71 9.30
C GLY A 232 -16.57 -5.63 8.81
N HIS A 233 -16.18 -6.55 7.93
CA HIS A 233 -14.82 -6.63 7.39
C HIS A 233 -14.71 -6.04 5.98
N THR A 234 -13.51 -5.68 5.55
CA THR A 234 -13.24 -5.19 4.19
C THR A 234 -12.96 -6.36 3.26
N THR A 235 -14.03 -6.93 2.72
CA THR A 235 -14.05 -8.12 1.87
C THR A 235 -14.94 -7.89 0.64
N PRO A 236 -14.76 -8.66 -0.46
CA PRO A 236 -15.68 -8.62 -1.59
C PRO A 236 -17.15 -8.79 -1.18
N SER A 237 -17.46 -9.73 -0.28
CA SER A 237 -18.84 -10.00 0.12
C SER A 237 -19.50 -8.86 0.91
N ASN A 238 -18.75 -8.14 1.76
CA ASN A 238 -19.30 -7.10 2.64
C ASN A 238 -19.13 -5.66 2.10
N CYS A 239 -18.46 -5.47 0.96
CA CYS A 239 -18.25 -4.14 0.38
C CYS A 239 -19.08 -3.93 -0.89
N ILE A 240 -19.73 -2.77 -0.97
CA ILE A 240 -20.66 -2.38 -2.04
C ILE A 240 -20.30 -1.01 -2.61
N CYS A 241 -20.65 -0.76 -3.87
CA CYS A 241 -20.57 0.57 -4.49
C CYS A 241 -21.64 1.52 -3.92
N ALA A 242 -21.24 2.74 -3.61
CA ALA A 242 -22.11 3.80 -3.13
C ALA A 242 -21.72 5.17 -3.74
N CYS A 243 -22.70 6.02 -3.99
CA CYS A 243 -22.44 7.44 -4.25
C CYS A 243 -22.04 8.15 -2.94
N TYR A 244 -21.36 9.30 -3.07
CA TYR A 244 -20.91 10.10 -1.92
C TYR A 244 -22.07 10.46 -0.97
N GLU A 245 -23.22 10.87 -1.51
CA GLU A 245 -24.37 11.31 -0.72
C GLU A 245 -24.98 10.18 0.12
N CYS A 246 -25.28 9.03 -0.48
CA CYS A 246 -25.83 7.88 0.27
C CYS A 246 -24.84 7.36 1.32
N ASN A 247 -23.55 7.30 1.00
CA ASN A 247 -22.50 6.87 1.94
C ASN A 247 -22.45 7.80 3.17
N GLN A 248 -22.49 9.12 2.94
CA GLN A 248 -22.55 10.12 4.01
C GLN A 248 -23.88 10.09 4.80
N ARG A 249 -25.02 9.84 4.14
CA ARG A 249 -26.35 9.72 4.80
C ARG A 249 -26.48 8.45 5.66
N LYS A 250 -25.88 7.33 5.25
CA LYS A 250 -25.87 6.09 6.05
C LYS A 250 -24.98 6.22 7.28
N ALA A 251 -23.77 6.75 7.10
CA ALA A 251 -22.75 6.85 8.15
C ALA A 251 -22.54 5.50 8.88
N ASN A 252 -22.91 5.40 10.16
CA ASN A 252 -22.75 4.18 10.97
C ASN A 252 -24.02 3.32 11.08
N ARG A 253 -25.13 3.70 10.42
CA ARG A 253 -26.38 2.93 10.43
C ARG A 253 -26.25 1.62 9.67
N ASP A 254 -27.14 0.68 9.96
CA ASP A 254 -27.23 -0.57 9.19
C ASP A 254 -27.67 -0.32 7.74
N VAL A 255 -27.45 -1.27 6.83
CA VAL A 255 -28.01 -1.16 5.47
C VAL A 255 -29.52 -1.28 5.50
N ASP A 256 -30.07 -2.22 6.28
CA ASP A 256 -31.52 -2.43 6.32
C ASP A 256 -32.23 -1.27 7.02
N GLU A 257 -31.70 -0.83 8.16
CA GLU A 257 -32.12 0.38 8.87
C GLU A 257 -32.09 1.64 7.97
N PHE A 258 -31.01 1.80 7.18
CA PHE A 258 -30.92 2.92 6.25
C PHE A 258 -31.92 2.79 5.09
N ARG A 259 -32.11 1.58 4.55
CA ARG A 259 -33.01 1.33 3.42
C ARG A 259 -34.47 1.64 3.78
N SER A 260 -34.95 1.19 4.95
CA SER A 260 -36.29 1.58 5.44
C SER A 260 -36.43 3.10 5.57
N SER A 261 -35.41 3.79 6.13
CA SER A 261 -35.45 5.26 6.23
C SER A 261 -35.37 6.02 4.90
N LEU A 262 -35.12 5.34 3.77
CA LEU A 262 -35.24 5.93 2.43
C LEU A 262 -36.62 5.67 1.82
N GLU A 263 -37.31 4.61 2.22
CA GLU A 263 -38.67 4.29 1.73
C GLU A 263 -39.70 5.24 2.36
N ASP A 264 -39.52 5.60 3.64
CA ASP A 264 -40.35 6.57 4.38
C ASP A 264 -40.26 8.02 3.84
N GLU A 265 -39.25 8.39 3.05
CA GLU A 265 -39.13 9.73 2.43
C GLU A 265 -39.97 9.89 1.14
N PHE A 266 -40.63 8.82 0.66
CA PHE A 266 -41.45 8.82 -0.57
C PHE A 266 -42.94 8.50 -0.33
N VAL A 267 -43.42 8.64 0.91
CA VAL A 267 -44.83 8.45 1.32
C VAL A 267 -45.45 9.76 1.79
#